data_AF-A0A9E4N6B5-F1
#
_entry.id   AF-A0A9E4N6B5-F1
#
_cell.length_a   1.000
_cell.length_b   1.000
_cell.length_c   1.000
_cell.angle_alpha   90.00
_cell.angle_beta   90.00
_cell.angle_gamma   90.00
#
_symmetry.space_group_name_H-M   'P 1'
#
loop_
_entity.id
_entity.type
_entity.pdbx_description
1 polymer ?
#
loop_
_entity_poly.entity_id
_entity_poly.type
_entity_poly.pdbx_seq_one_letter_code
_entity_poly.pdbx_strand_id
1 'polypeptide(L)'
;DPGSEEAFAQQPDEKLLQRLQNQILNLEPPEGGAEADDSIRFQLCHSPMREAEVLYDQLLAALDELPGLRPDEILVMTTDIERYAPLLEAVFAAPGERPKIPYRISDHSIQRSNPLADGLMSLLSLPGSRYGVTELLALLEQPAIRARFGLDEAGLEKVIQWLDQASIRWGRDGANKVDFGLPEEDRNTWRAGLRQLMLGYALADQGESLWRGVYPLDAVEGSETRWLGGLLSFTEAVFELDQVFAESVTPQQWQKRLTNTIERFFAVESRSEQDLIGVRSCIEQLVEESGEAGDQVTLSLALLRHRLGELFEQPMERGFLGGGVNICALAPMRSLPFRVICLLGMNDGQFPRQPQELGFDLMRREFRNGDRSRRVDDRYLFLETLLSARQRLIISYCGQSQRDNMPMPASVAVEELRDCLRQMVGEAGLARITYRHPLQPFSADYFRSDTDLFSYSTEMREAA
;
A
#
# COMPACT_ATOMS: atom_id res chain seq x y z
N ASP A 1 -41.64 19.02 2.81
CA ASP A 1 -41.17 19.72 1.61
C ASP A 1 -40.41 20.98 2.04
N PRO A 2 -39.14 20.83 2.46
CA PRO A 2 -38.30 21.97 2.78
C PRO A 2 -37.75 22.52 1.47
N GLY A 3 -38.32 23.66 1.06
CA GLY A 3 -38.09 24.35 -0.19
C GLY A 3 -36.64 24.37 -0.65
N SER A 4 -36.39 23.54 -1.66
CA SER A 4 -35.27 23.61 -2.57
C SER A 4 -35.33 24.93 -3.36
N GLU A 5 -34.85 26.01 -2.76
CA GLU A 5 -34.12 26.96 -3.59
C GLU A 5 -32.83 26.24 -3.98
N GLU A 6 -32.78 25.74 -5.22
CA GLU A 6 -31.53 25.39 -5.91
C GLU A 6 -30.72 26.67 -6.09
N ALA A 7 -30.18 27.20 -4.99
CA ALA A 7 -29.37 28.39 -4.99
C ALA A 7 -27.97 28.01 -5.45
N PHE A 8 -27.75 28.04 -6.77
CA PHE A 8 -26.42 28.05 -7.34
C PHE A 8 -25.69 29.31 -6.86
N ALA A 9 -24.75 29.14 -5.93
CA ALA A 9 -24.00 30.25 -5.35
C ALA A 9 -22.75 30.54 -6.19
N GLN A 10 -22.65 31.77 -6.70
CA GLN A 10 -21.41 32.25 -7.31
C GLN A 10 -20.33 32.47 -6.23
N GLN A 11 -19.10 32.09 -6.56
CA GLN A 11 -17.94 32.41 -5.73
C GLN A 11 -17.55 33.88 -5.91
N PRO A 12 -16.89 34.51 -4.92
CA PRO A 12 -16.26 35.81 -5.13
C PRO A 12 -15.29 35.70 -6.31
N ASP A 13 -15.38 36.58 -7.31
CA ASP A 13 -14.55 36.52 -8.53
C ASP A 13 -13.13 37.12 -8.32
N GLU A 14 -12.53 36.85 -7.15
CA GLU A 14 -11.28 37.47 -6.70
C GLU A 14 -10.04 36.67 -7.06
N LYS A 15 -10.17 35.34 -7.15
CA LYS A 15 -9.07 34.41 -7.41
C LYS A 15 -9.25 33.67 -8.72
N LEU A 16 -8.13 33.28 -9.33
CA LEU A 16 -8.13 32.52 -10.60
C LEU A 16 -8.99 31.25 -10.52
N LEU A 17 -8.88 30.49 -9.42
CA LEU A 17 -9.70 29.30 -9.16
C LEU A 17 -11.19 29.62 -9.14
N GLN A 18 -11.57 30.69 -8.44
CA GLN A 18 -12.98 31.07 -8.29
C GLN A 18 -13.56 31.54 -9.62
N ARG A 19 -12.78 32.30 -10.41
CA ARG A 19 -13.17 32.72 -11.75
C ARG A 19 -13.41 31.55 -12.69
N LEU A 20 -12.50 30.57 -12.69
CA LEU A 20 -12.67 29.34 -13.45
C LEU A 20 -13.93 28.57 -13.01
N GLN A 21 -14.15 28.44 -11.71
CA GLN A 21 -15.34 27.78 -11.16
C GLN A 21 -16.64 28.51 -11.54
N ASN A 22 -16.65 29.85 -11.52
CA ASN A 22 -17.77 30.67 -11.93
C ASN A 22 -18.06 30.55 -13.44
N GLN A 23 -17.04 30.51 -14.29
CA GLN A 23 -17.21 30.28 -15.72
C GLN A 23 -17.82 28.89 -16.00
N ILE A 24 -17.36 27.85 -15.28
CA ILE A 24 -17.97 26.51 -15.37
C ILE A 24 -19.44 26.55 -14.91
N LEU A 25 -19.73 27.23 -13.80
CA LEU A 25 -21.08 27.37 -13.26
C LEU A 25 -22.03 28.07 -14.25
N ASN A 26 -21.56 29.13 -14.91
CA ASN A 26 -22.34 29.94 -15.84
C ASN A 26 -22.32 29.39 -17.28
N LEU A 27 -21.63 28.28 -17.54
CA LEU A 27 -21.39 27.72 -18.88
C LEU A 27 -20.74 28.72 -19.85
N GLU A 28 -19.82 29.53 -19.34
CA GLU A 28 -19.06 30.52 -20.11
C GLU A 28 -17.71 29.95 -20.56
N PRO A 29 -17.25 30.28 -21.78
CA PRO A 29 -15.91 29.89 -22.21
C PRO A 29 -14.84 30.62 -21.39
N PRO A 30 -13.59 30.12 -21.35
CA PRO A 30 -12.50 30.82 -20.69
C PRO A 30 -12.23 32.17 -21.33
N GLU A 31 -12.50 33.23 -20.58
CA GLU A 31 -12.21 34.61 -20.98
C GLU A 31 -10.87 35.11 -20.44
N GLY A 32 -10.14 35.85 -21.27
CA GLY A 32 -8.86 36.45 -20.90
C GLY A 32 -8.98 37.62 -19.91
N GLY A 33 -7.84 38.00 -19.33
CA GLY A 33 -7.73 39.13 -18.40
C GLY A 33 -7.91 38.75 -16.93
N ALA A 34 -7.78 37.47 -16.60
CA ALA A 34 -7.58 37.05 -15.21
C ALA A 34 -6.12 37.31 -14.78
N GLU A 35 -5.92 37.61 -13.51
CA GLU A 35 -4.57 37.68 -12.94
C GLU A 35 -4.13 36.30 -12.46
N ALA A 36 -2.86 35.98 -12.67
CA ALA A 36 -2.26 34.78 -12.12
C ALA A 36 -2.01 34.96 -10.61
N ASP A 37 -2.47 33.99 -9.80
CA ASP A 37 -2.32 33.96 -8.36
C ASP A 37 -2.02 32.55 -7.84
N ASP A 38 -1.98 32.39 -6.51
CA ASP A 38 -1.64 31.13 -5.85
C ASP A 38 -2.83 30.20 -5.56
N SER A 39 -3.99 30.46 -6.16
CA SER A 39 -5.17 29.60 -5.99
C SER A 39 -5.11 28.33 -6.85
N ILE A 40 -4.31 28.34 -7.93
CA ILE A 40 -3.98 27.14 -8.71
C ILE A 40 -2.46 27.11 -8.89
N ARG A 41 -1.81 26.01 -8.52
CA ARG A 41 -0.35 25.83 -8.70
C ARG A 41 -0.03 24.47 -9.34
N PHE A 42 0.89 24.46 -10.31
CA PHE A 42 1.43 23.25 -10.92
C PHE A 42 2.86 22.99 -10.43
N GLN A 43 3.11 21.81 -9.88
CA GLN A 43 4.41 21.38 -9.34
C GLN A 43 5.00 20.29 -10.23
N LEU A 44 6.08 20.62 -10.95
CA LEU A 44 6.76 19.68 -11.87
C LEU A 44 7.99 19.13 -11.16
N CYS A 45 7.96 17.84 -10.86
CA CYS A 45 9.03 17.14 -10.14
C CYS A 45 9.70 16.06 -11.01
N HIS A 46 10.72 15.42 -10.45
CA HIS A 46 11.43 14.31 -11.10
C HIS A 46 10.96 12.93 -10.63
N SER A 47 10.43 12.81 -9.41
CA SER A 47 10.08 11.54 -8.78
C SER A 47 8.82 11.67 -7.94
N PRO A 48 8.10 10.56 -7.68
CA PRO A 48 7.11 10.50 -6.60
C PRO A 48 7.67 10.92 -5.23
N MET A 49 8.93 10.55 -4.94
CA MET A 49 9.62 10.99 -3.71
C MET A 49 9.79 12.52 -3.68
N ARG A 50 10.23 13.12 -4.80
CA ARG A 50 10.39 14.57 -4.91
C ARG A 50 9.04 15.29 -4.83
N GLU A 51 7.98 14.73 -5.42
CA GLU A 51 6.61 15.24 -5.27
C GLU A 51 6.16 15.23 -3.80
N ALA A 52 6.46 14.16 -3.05
CA ALA A 52 6.13 14.07 -1.63
C ALA A 52 6.88 15.12 -0.79
N GLU A 53 8.19 15.32 -1.05
CA GLU A 53 9.00 16.35 -0.38
C GLU A 53 8.49 17.77 -0.69
N VAL A 54 8.24 18.07 -1.97
CA VAL A 54 7.71 19.35 -2.43
C VAL A 54 6.32 19.59 -1.85
N LEU A 55 5.46 18.58 -1.83
CA LEU A 55 4.12 18.68 -1.24
C LEU A 55 4.23 19.12 0.22
N TYR A 56 5.13 18.54 1.00
CA TYR A 56 5.27 18.88 2.41
C TYR A 56 5.58 20.37 2.62
N ASP A 57 6.53 20.92 1.84
CA ASP A 57 6.83 22.35 1.88
C ASP A 57 5.65 23.19 1.40
N GLN A 58 4.92 22.78 0.35
CA GLN A 58 3.72 23.47 -0.11
C GLN A 58 2.59 23.46 0.91
N LEU A 59 2.44 22.40 1.71
CA LEU A 59 1.46 22.33 2.79
C LEU A 59 1.84 23.26 3.95
N LEU A 60 3.12 23.32 4.32
CA LEU A 60 3.61 24.29 5.31
C LEU A 60 3.35 25.73 4.85
N ALA A 61 3.68 26.05 3.59
CA ALA A 61 3.38 27.35 3.03
C ALA A 61 1.87 27.65 3.01
N ALA A 62 1.02 26.67 2.69
CA ALA A 62 -0.42 26.86 2.75
C ALA A 62 -0.92 27.14 4.16
N LEU A 63 -0.37 26.46 5.18
CA LEU A 63 -0.70 26.70 6.59
C LEU A 63 -0.24 28.07 7.09
N ASP A 64 0.90 28.57 6.60
CA ASP A 64 1.41 29.90 6.94
C ASP A 64 0.66 31.04 6.22
N GLU A 65 0.35 30.85 4.94
CA GLU A 65 -0.25 31.87 4.07
C GLU A 65 -1.76 32.02 4.25
N LEU A 66 -2.48 30.92 4.53
CA LEU A 66 -3.94 30.91 4.61
C LEU A 66 -4.42 31.03 6.08
N PRO A 67 -5.01 32.17 6.48
CA PRO A 67 -5.41 32.38 7.87
C PRO A 67 -6.40 31.32 8.35
N GLY A 68 -6.10 30.75 9.52
CA GLY A 68 -6.95 29.78 10.20
C GLY A 68 -7.13 28.46 9.44
N LEU A 69 -6.29 28.15 8.44
CA LEU A 69 -6.30 26.85 7.79
C LEU A 69 -5.93 25.77 8.81
N ARG A 70 -6.80 24.78 8.98
CA ARG A 70 -6.49 23.61 9.80
C ARG A 70 -6.08 22.42 8.93
N PRO A 71 -5.22 21.51 9.41
CA PRO A 71 -4.84 20.30 8.66
C PRO A 71 -6.03 19.45 8.18
N ASP A 72 -7.12 19.36 8.95
CA ASP A 72 -8.35 18.63 8.57
C ASP A 72 -9.10 19.26 7.39
N GLU A 73 -8.77 20.48 7.00
CA GLU A 73 -9.33 21.20 5.84
C GLU A 73 -8.46 21.02 4.58
N ILE A 74 -7.48 20.13 4.63
CA ILE A 74 -6.57 19.79 3.53
C ILE A 74 -6.81 18.34 3.09
N LEU A 75 -6.96 18.16 1.77
CA LEU A 75 -7.06 16.86 1.11
C LEU A 75 -5.91 16.67 0.12
N VAL A 76 -5.25 15.53 0.19
CA VAL A 76 -4.22 15.08 -0.76
C VAL A 76 -4.75 13.81 -1.42
N MET A 77 -4.91 13.84 -2.74
CA MET A 77 -5.30 12.67 -3.51
C MET A 77 -4.19 12.27 -4.46
N THR A 78 -3.95 10.97 -4.59
CA THR A 78 -2.95 10.42 -5.51
C THR A 78 -3.57 9.40 -6.47
N THR A 79 -3.01 9.32 -7.67
CA THR A 79 -3.41 8.36 -8.70
C THR A 79 -3.10 6.92 -8.32
N ASP A 80 -2.12 6.72 -7.42
CA ASP A 80 -1.69 5.43 -6.90
C ASP A 80 -1.28 5.59 -5.42
N ILE A 81 -2.21 5.27 -4.51
CA ILE A 81 -1.96 5.39 -3.07
C ILE A 81 -0.90 4.42 -2.57
N GLU A 82 -0.82 3.22 -3.14
CA GLU A 82 0.15 2.20 -2.71
C GLU A 82 1.59 2.63 -3.00
N ARG A 83 1.80 3.33 -4.12
CA ARG A 83 3.11 3.87 -4.48
C ARG A 83 3.50 5.09 -3.65
N TYR A 84 2.57 5.99 -3.35
CA TYR A 84 2.87 7.26 -2.68
C TYR A 84 2.86 7.18 -1.16
N ALA A 85 2.02 6.32 -0.56
CA ALA A 85 1.89 6.24 0.89
C ALA A 85 3.22 6.03 1.64
N PRO A 86 4.08 5.03 1.31
CA PRO A 86 5.36 4.87 2.02
C PRO A 86 6.30 6.07 1.86
N LEU A 87 6.20 6.79 0.74
CA LEU A 87 7.01 7.99 0.49
C LEU A 87 6.51 9.17 1.32
N LEU A 88 5.19 9.34 1.38
CA LEU A 88 4.54 10.35 2.22
C LEU A 88 4.79 10.07 3.70
N GLU A 89 4.71 8.80 4.14
CA GLU A 89 5.08 8.42 5.50
C GLU A 89 6.53 8.78 5.82
N ALA A 90 7.46 8.44 4.93
CA ALA A 90 8.87 8.77 5.11
C ALA A 90 9.12 10.27 5.24
N VAL A 91 8.46 11.10 4.42
CA VAL A 91 8.60 12.56 4.45
C VAL A 91 7.92 13.18 5.68
N PHE A 92 6.68 12.76 5.99
CA PHE A 92 5.91 13.35 7.09
C PHE A 92 6.38 12.87 8.47
N ALA A 93 6.94 11.66 8.56
CA ALA A 93 7.52 11.11 9.80
C ALA A 93 9.01 11.42 9.96
N ALA A 94 9.65 12.08 8.97
CA ALA A 94 11.07 12.40 9.01
C ALA A 94 11.43 13.12 10.33
N PRO A 95 12.43 12.62 11.07
CA PRO A 95 12.94 13.33 12.24
C PRO A 95 13.65 14.61 11.77
N GLY A 96 13.47 15.72 12.48
CA GLY A 96 14.10 16.98 12.13
C GLY A 96 13.41 18.17 12.76
N GLU A 97 13.86 19.38 12.39
CA GLU A 97 13.34 20.64 12.91
C GLU A 97 12.11 21.16 12.15
N ARG A 98 11.69 20.47 11.06
CA ARG A 98 10.53 20.88 10.28
C ARG A 98 9.27 20.82 11.15
N PRO A 99 8.33 21.79 11.02
CA PRO A 99 7.06 21.74 11.74
C PRO A 99 6.28 20.48 11.37
N LYS A 100 5.83 19.72 12.38
CA LYS A 100 5.10 18.48 12.14
C LYS A 100 3.66 18.75 11.70
N ILE A 101 3.31 18.22 10.53
CA ILE A 101 1.92 18.20 10.04
C ILE A 101 1.27 16.87 10.44
N PRO A 102 0.19 16.87 11.23
CA PRO A 102 -0.57 15.64 11.47
C PRO A 102 -1.24 15.20 10.16
N TYR A 103 -1.16 13.91 9.83
CA TYR A 103 -1.70 13.36 8.59
C TYR A 103 -2.32 11.98 8.84
N ARG A 104 -3.16 11.54 7.90
CA ARG A 104 -3.72 10.19 7.86
C ARG A 104 -3.77 9.72 6.42
N ILE A 105 -3.41 8.46 6.22
CA ILE A 105 -3.51 7.80 4.92
C ILE A 105 -4.66 6.80 4.96
N SER A 106 -5.54 6.88 3.97
CA SER A 106 -6.73 6.04 3.79
C SER A 106 -6.68 5.31 2.44
N ASP A 107 -7.58 4.34 2.25
CA ASP A 107 -7.70 3.50 1.04
C ASP A 107 -6.52 2.55 0.80
N HIS A 108 -5.85 2.10 1.86
CA HIS A 108 -4.87 1.01 1.77
C HIS A 108 -5.54 -0.34 1.56
N SER A 109 -4.88 -1.20 0.79
CA SER A 109 -5.16 -2.63 0.78
C SER A 109 -4.92 -3.23 2.18
N ILE A 110 -5.76 -4.16 2.58
CA ILE A 110 -5.59 -4.91 3.84
C ILE A 110 -4.25 -5.62 3.80
N GLN A 111 -3.88 -6.20 2.66
CA GLN A 111 -2.67 -6.98 2.53
C GLN A 111 -1.40 -6.19 2.96
N ARG A 112 -1.24 -4.95 2.49
CA ARG A 112 -0.09 -4.09 2.86
C ARG A 112 -0.14 -3.58 4.30
N SER A 113 -1.34 -3.31 4.80
CA SER A 113 -1.53 -2.65 6.10
C SER A 113 -1.63 -3.64 7.26
N ASN A 114 -1.84 -4.93 6.97
CA ASN A 114 -2.18 -5.96 7.94
C ASN A 114 -1.21 -7.16 7.85
N PRO A 115 -0.21 -7.24 8.75
CA PRO A 115 0.74 -8.35 8.77
C PRO A 115 0.11 -9.74 8.90
N LEU A 116 -1.09 -9.86 9.51
CA LEU A 116 -1.79 -11.14 9.62
C LEU A 116 -2.33 -11.61 8.27
N ALA A 117 -2.78 -10.70 7.41
CA ALA A 117 -3.24 -11.04 6.06
C ALA A 117 -2.08 -11.58 5.21
N ASP A 118 -0.94 -10.90 5.22
CA ASP A 118 0.29 -11.34 4.56
C ASP A 118 0.79 -12.69 5.08
N GLY A 119 0.81 -12.86 6.41
CA GLY A 119 1.16 -14.13 7.05
C GLY A 119 0.22 -15.26 6.64
N LEU A 120 -1.09 -15.03 6.63
CA LEU A 120 -2.08 -16.03 6.23
C LEU A 120 -1.89 -16.43 4.77
N MET A 121 -1.69 -15.47 3.86
CA MET A 121 -1.44 -15.75 2.44
C MET A 121 -0.15 -16.56 2.24
N SER A 122 0.88 -16.27 3.03
CA SER A 122 2.14 -17.04 3.03
C SER A 122 1.94 -18.48 3.53
N LEU A 123 1.13 -18.69 4.57
CA LEU A 123 0.77 -20.04 5.03
C LEU A 123 -0.03 -20.82 3.97
N LEU A 124 -0.94 -20.15 3.25
CA LEU A 124 -1.74 -20.75 2.18
C LEU A 124 -0.93 -21.12 0.94
N SER A 125 0.29 -20.60 0.76
CA SER A 125 1.19 -20.98 -0.34
C SER A 125 2.14 -22.13 -0.01
N LEU A 126 2.22 -22.55 1.25
CA LEU A 126 3.11 -23.64 1.67
C LEU A 126 2.69 -25.03 1.16
N PRO A 127 1.40 -25.39 1.07
CA PRO A 127 1.03 -26.71 0.58
C PRO A 127 1.53 -26.96 -0.85
N GLY A 128 2.21 -28.08 -1.05
CA GLY A 128 2.87 -28.38 -2.33
C GLY A 128 4.10 -27.53 -2.65
N SER A 129 4.55 -26.65 -1.75
CA SER A 129 5.84 -25.97 -1.86
C SER A 129 6.99 -26.92 -1.50
N ARG A 130 8.22 -26.48 -1.75
CA ARG A 130 9.43 -27.23 -1.35
C ARG A 130 9.77 -27.06 0.14
N TYR A 131 9.00 -26.30 0.92
CA TYR A 131 9.33 -25.94 2.30
C TYR A 131 10.77 -25.41 2.41
N GLY A 132 11.08 -24.36 1.64
CA GLY A 132 12.43 -23.78 1.65
C GLY A 132 12.73 -23.13 3.00
N VAL A 133 13.99 -23.21 3.46
CA VAL A 133 14.40 -22.59 4.73
C VAL A 133 14.09 -21.09 4.77
N THR A 134 14.38 -20.37 3.69
CA THR A 134 14.10 -18.92 3.61
C THR A 134 12.61 -18.61 3.72
N GLU A 135 11.74 -19.43 3.14
CA GLU A 135 10.29 -19.26 3.19
C GLU A 135 9.75 -19.45 4.61
N LEU A 136 10.21 -20.49 5.31
CA LEU A 136 9.79 -20.77 6.69
C LEU A 136 10.39 -19.79 7.70
N LEU A 137 11.61 -19.30 7.46
CA LEU A 137 12.21 -18.24 8.27
C LEU A 137 11.45 -16.92 8.11
N ALA A 138 11.02 -16.54 6.91
CA ALA A 138 10.22 -15.35 6.69
C ALA A 138 8.90 -15.37 7.50
N LEU A 139 8.30 -16.56 7.70
CA LEU A 139 7.15 -16.72 8.60
C LEU A 139 7.53 -16.51 10.06
N LEU A 140 8.67 -17.04 10.51
CA LEU A 140 9.17 -16.85 11.88
C LEU A 140 9.69 -15.43 12.16
N GLU A 141 9.99 -14.64 11.13
CA GLU A 141 10.30 -13.22 11.28
C GLU A 141 9.05 -12.42 11.71
N GLN A 142 7.84 -12.88 11.37
CA GLN A 142 6.61 -12.24 11.80
C GLN A 142 6.41 -12.36 13.32
N PRO A 143 6.31 -11.24 14.07
CA PRO A 143 6.25 -11.29 15.53
C PRO A 143 5.10 -12.14 16.08
N ALA A 144 3.91 -12.07 15.47
CA ALA A 144 2.74 -12.83 15.89
C ALA A 144 2.91 -14.35 15.72
N ILE A 145 3.59 -14.79 14.64
CA ILE A 145 3.90 -16.21 14.43
C ILE A 145 4.99 -16.65 15.40
N ARG A 146 6.09 -15.89 15.48
CA ARG A 146 7.21 -16.19 16.36
C ARG A 146 6.77 -16.37 17.82
N ALA A 147 5.97 -15.42 18.33
CA ALA A 147 5.44 -15.46 19.68
C ALA A 147 4.53 -16.67 19.91
N ARG A 148 3.72 -17.08 18.92
CA ARG A 148 2.83 -18.26 19.03
C ARG A 148 3.57 -19.55 19.33
N PHE A 149 4.78 -19.68 18.77
CA PHE A 149 5.65 -20.84 18.96
C PHE A 149 6.69 -20.64 20.07
N GLY A 150 6.54 -19.59 20.89
CA GLY A 150 7.38 -19.36 22.07
C GLY A 150 8.83 -18.97 21.75
N LEU A 151 9.06 -18.41 20.57
CA LEU A 151 10.33 -17.86 20.13
C LEU A 151 10.35 -16.34 20.38
N ASP A 152 11.48 -15.83 20.85
CA ASP A 152 11.81 -14.41 20.88
C ASP A 152 12.87 -14.10 19.81
N GLU A 153 13.36 -12.85 19.74
CA GLU A 153 14.34 -12.45 18.73
C GLU A 153 15.66 -13.23 18.86
N ALA A 154 16.15 -13.42 20.09
CA ALA A 154 17.33 -14.23 20.35
C ALA A 154 17.13 -15.71 19.95
N GLY A 155 15.93 -16.25 20.22
CA GLY A 155 15.56 -17.60 19.80
C GLY A 155 15.54 -17.75 18.27
N LEU A 156 15.09 -16.73 17.53
CA LEU A 156 15.13 -16.76 16.06
C LEU A 156 16.57 -16.79 15.53
N GLU A 157 17.47 -15.97 16.09
CA GLU A 157 18.90 -16.00 15.71
C GLU A 157 19.51 -17.39 15.92
N LYS A 158 19.18 -18.05 17.04
CA LYS A 158 19.62 -19.40 17.36
C LYS A 158 19.05 -20.45 16.41
N VAL A 159 17.77 -20.35 16.07
CA VAL A 159 17.14 -21.19 15.05
C VAL A 159 17.91 -21.07 13.73
N ILE A 160 18.22 -19.86 13.26
CA ILE A 160 18.98 -19.65 12.02
C ILE A 160 20.33 -20.37 12.08
N GLN A 161 21.06 -20.26 13.19
CA GLN A 161 22.34 -20.96 13.39
C GLN A 161 22.17 -22.49 13.34
N TRP A 162 21.16 -23.03 14.02
CA TRP A 162 20.89 -24.47 14.04
C TRP A 162 20.52 -25.01 12.66
N LEU A 163 19.72 -24.28 11.88
CA LEU A 163 19.34 -24.70 10.53
C LEU A 163 20.56 -24.80 9.61
N ASP A 164 21.51 -23.86 9.71
CA ASP A 164 22.75 -23.91 8.92
C ASP A 164 23.68 -25.04 9.38
N GLN A 165 23.90 -25.20 10.70
CA GLN A 165 24.72 -26.27 11.26
C GLN A 165 24.17 -27.67 10.94
N ALA A 166 22.85 -27.87 11.06
CA ALA A 166 22.18 -29.11 10.68
C ALA A 166 22.06 -29.29 9.16
N SER A 167 22.54 -28.32 8.37
CA SER A 167 22.51 -28.31 6.91
C SER A 167 21.11 -28.51 6.34
N ILE A 168 20.08 -27.99 7.01
CA ILE A 168 18.70 -28.00 6.52
C ILE A 168 18.60 -26.98 5.38
N ARG A 169 17.99 -27.37 4.27
CA ARG A 169 17.85 -26.48 3.10
C ARG A 169 16.41 -26.42 2.59
N TRP A 170 15.77 -27.58 2.40
CA TRP A 170 14.40 -27.68 1.91
C TRP A 170 13.88 -29.12 2.01
N GLY A 171 12.58 -29.29 1.82
CA GLY A 171 11.90 -30.57 1.76
C GLY A 171 11.57 -31.09 3.15
N ARG A 172 10.35 -31.58 3.33
CA ARG A 172 9.90 -32.15 4.62
C ARG A 172 10.78 -33.35 4.99
N ASP A 173 10.89 -34.30 4.08
CA ASP A 173 11.62 -35.57 4.21
C ASP A 173 11.94 -36.14 2.81
N GLY A 174 12.58 -37.31 2.77
CA GLY A 174 12.89 -38.00 1.52
C GLY A 174 11.66 -38.33 0.67
N ALA A 175 10.54 -38.72 1.28
CA ALA A 175 9.30 -39.04 0.57
C ALA A 175 8.74 -37.82 -0.17
N ASN A 176 8.73 -36.65 0.48
CA ASN A 176 8.34 -35.39 -0.14
C ASN A 176 9.21 -35.01 -1.37
N LYS A 177 10.47 -35.46 -1.44
CA LYS A 177 11.30 -35.22 -2.63
C LYS A 177 10.87 -36.01 -3.85
N VAL A 178 10.26 -37.18 -3.65
CA VAL A 178 9.74 -38.03 -4.74
C VAL A 178 8.63 -37.31 -5.49
N ASP A 179 7.80 -36.53 -4.79
CA ASP A 179 6.75 -35.70 -5.39
C ASP A 179 7.31 -34.66 -6.38
N PHE A 180 8.58 -34.29 -6.23
CA PHE A 180 9.31 -33.39 -7.14
C PHE A 180 10.15 -34.12 -8.20
N GLY A 181 9.96 -35.43 -8.36
CA GLY A 181 10.71 -36.26 -9.32
C GLY A 181 12.17 -36.48 -8.93
N LEU A 182 12.51 -36.38 -7.65
CA LEU A 182 13.87 -36.58 -7.12
C LEU A 182 13.97 -37.90 -6.35
N PRO A 183 15.20 -38.44 -6.16
CA PRO A 183 15.39 -39.62 -5.33
C PRO A 183 14.90 -39.43 -3.89
N GLU A 184 14.41 -40.51 -3.28
CA GLU A 184 13.96 -40.55 -1.89
C GLU A 184 15.17 -40.46 -0.94
N GLU A 185 15.70 -39.25 -0.75
CA GLU A 185 16.86 -38.97 0.07
C GLU A 185 16.57 -37.94 1.16
N ASP A 186 16.77 -38.33 2.43
CA ASP A 186 16.59 -37.48 3.60
C ASP A 186 17.62 -36.34 3.74
N ARG A 187 18.69 -36.33 2.92
CA ARG A 187 19.78 -35.34 3.03
C ARG A 187 19.24 -33.91 2.91
N ASN A 188 19.68 -33.02 3.79
CA ASN A 188 19.32 -31.60 3.80
C ASN A 188 17.81 -31.29 3.99
N THR A 189 17.02 -32.27 4.43
CA THR A 189 15.59 -32.11 4.73
C THR A 189 15.36 -31.62 6.17
N TRP A 190 14.18 -31.06 6.42
CA TRP A 190 13.76 -30.64 7.74
C TRP A 190 13.74 -31.80 8.74
N ARG A 191 13.08 -32.92 8.43
CA ARG A 191 13.01 -34.07 9.34
C ARG A 191 14.39 -34.65 9.65
N ALA A 192 15.33 -34.64 8.70
CA ALA A 192 16.69 -35.11 8.94
C ALA A 192 17.47 -34.18 9.88
N GLY A 193 17.49 -32.87 9.62
CA GLY A 193 18.25 -31.94 10.46
C GLY A 193 17.64 -31.75 11.86
N LEU A 194 16.30 -31.72 11.96
CA LEU A 194 15.62 -31.69 13.26
C LEU A 194 15.92 -32.95 14.08
N ARG A 195 16.03 -34.11 13.44
CA ARG A 195 16.45 -35.36 14.09
C ARG A 195 17.88 -35.27 14.62
N GLN A 196 18.80 -34.62 13.90
CA GLN A 196 20.17 -34.39 14.37
C GLN A 196 20.20 -33.50 15.62
N LEU A 197 19.45 -32.41 15.62
CA LEU A 197 19.33 -31.49 16.78
C LEU A 197 18.73 -32.20 18.00
N MET A 198 17.64 -32.96 17.80
CA MET A 198 17.01 -33.72 18.88
C MET A 198 17.93 -34.82 19.43
N LEU A 199 18.68 -35.50 18.57
CA LEU A 199 19.66 -36.51 18.99
C LEU A 199 20.82 -35.90 19.75
N GLY A 200 21.33 -34.74 19.33
CA GLY A 200 22.36 -34.00 20.06
C GLY A 200 21.91 -33.64 21.46
N TYR A 201 20.69 -33.09 21.58
CA TYR A 201 20.09 -32.81 22.88
C TYR A 201 19.95 -34.06 23.78
N ALA A 202 19.54 -35.20 23.22
CA ALA A 202 19.32 -36.43 23.99
C ALA A 202 20.62 -37.18 24.35
N LEU A 203 21.68 -37.02 23.57
CA LEU A 203 22.95 -37.74 23.69
C LEU A 203 24.13 -36.81 24.03
N ALA A 204 23.83 -35.69 24.71
CA ALA A 204 24.84 -34.76 25.20
C ALA A 204 26.02 -35.52 25.85
N ASP A 205 27.25 -35.13 25.52
CA ASP A 205 28.52 -35.75 25.94
C ASP A 205 28.95 -37.09 25.25
N GLN A 206 28.21 -37.65 24.28
CA GLN A 206 28.66 -38.81 23.46
C GLN A 206 29.25 -38.41 22.10
N GLY A 207 29.95 -37.27 22.10
CA GLY A 207 30.52 -36.60 20.93
C GLY A 207 31.28 -37.54 19.99
N GLU A 208 30.95 -37.42 18.70
CA GLU A 208 31.60 -38.06 17.54
C GLU A 208 31.11 -39.44 17.11
N SER A 209 30.23 -40.12 17.86
CA SER A 209 29.68 -41.41 17.41
C SER A 209 28.36 -41.26 16.64
N LEU A 210 28.25 -41.91 15.49
CA LEU A 210 26.98 -41.99 14.75
C LEU A 210 25.99 -42.85 15.53
N TRP A 211 24.82 -42.30 15.84
CA TRP A 211 23.72 -43.07 16.39
C TRP A 211 22.82 -43.59 15.27
N ARG A 212 22.83 -44.91 15.04
CA ARG A 212 22.08 -45.56 13.94
C ARG A 212 22.29 -44.89 12.58
N GLY A 213 23.50 -44.41 12.31
CA GLY A 213 23.86 -43.73 11.06
C GLY A 213 23.48 -42.25 10.99
N VAL A 214 22.96 -41.66 12.06
CA VAL A 214 22.67 -40.22 12.17
C VAL A 214 23.69 -39.56 13.09
N TYR A 215 24.21 -38.41 12.66
CA TYR A 215 25.13 -37.61 13.46
C TYR A 215 24.36 -36.76 14.49
N PRO A 216 24.60 -36.93 15.80
CA PRO A 216 24.00 -36.06 16.82
C PRO A 216 24.66 -34.68 16.78
N LEU A 217 23.87 -33.61 16.64
CA LEU A 217 24.38 -32.24 16.61
C LEU A 217 24.22 -31.60 17.99
N ASP A 218 25.31 -31.57 18.74
CA ASP A 218 25.36 -30.98 20.09
C ASP A 218 25.46 -29.44 20.02
N ALA A 219 24.35 -28.81 19.64
CA ALA A 219 24.25 -27.36 19.43
C ALA A 219 23.21 -26.67 20.32
N VAL A 220 22.48 -27.44 21.13
CA VAL A 220 21.35 -26.95 21.93
C VAL A 220 21.69 -27.10 23.40
N GLU A 221 21.91 -25.97 24.09
CA GLU A 221 22.36 -25.97 25.49
C GLU A 221 21.32 -25.38 26.45
N GLY A 222 21.15 -25.99 27.62
CA GLY A 222 20.42 -25.41 28.75
C GLY A 222 19.03 -24.87 28.41
N SER A 223 18.82 -23.56 28.58
CA SER A 223 17.54 -22.89 28.37
C SER A 223 17.11 -22.79 26.91
N GLU A 224 18.02 -23.02 25.95
CA GLU A 224 17.73 -22.98 24.51
C GLU A 224 16.79 -24.12 24.07
N THR A 225 16.66 -25.17 24.89
CA THR A 225 15.73 -26.30 24.67
C THR A 225 14.29 -25.85 24.41
N ARG A 226 13.86 -24.75 25.04
CA ARG A 226 12.52 -24.18 24.80
C ARG A 226 12.37 -23.72 23.34
N TRP A 227 13.39 -23.08 22.77
CA TRP A 227 13.37 -22.63 21.38
C TRP A 227 13.39 -23.81 20.41
N LEU A 228 14.13 -24.87 20.72
CA LEU A 228 14.08 -26.11 19.93
C LEU A 228 12.65 -26.70 19.93
N GLY A 229 12.00 -26.76 21.09
CA GLY A 229 10.60 -27.19 21.19
C GLY A 229 9.64 -26.30 20.37
N GLY A 230 9.88 -24.99 20.35
CA GLY A 230 9.15 -24.04 19.51
C GLY A 230 9.31 -24.32 18.02
N LEU A 231 10.56 -24.52 17.56
CA LEU A 231 10.87 -24.86 16.17
C LEU A 231 10.24 -26.20 15.74
N LEU A 232 10.30 -27.22 16.60
CA LEU A 232 9.64 -28.51 16.34
C LEU A 232 8.12 -28.36 16.22
N SER A 233 7.51 -27.60 17.14
CA SER A 233 6.07 -27.36 17.13
C SER A 233 5.63 -26.56 15.90
N PHE A 234 6.43 -25.58 15.48
CA PHE A 234 6.22 -24.79 14.27
C PHE A 234 6.29 -25.66 13.01
N THR A 235 7.36 -26.44 12.86
CA THR A 235 7.58 -27.25 11.67
C THR A 235 6.53 -28.34 11.50
N GLU A 236 6.12 -29.03 12.57
CA GLU A 236 5.00 -29.97 12.48
C GLU A 236 3.69 -29.26 12.14
N ALA A 237 3.40 -28.09 12.75
CA ALA A 237 2.22 -27.31 12.39
C ALA A 237 2.18 -26.93 10.91
N VAL A 238 3.32 -26.50 10.34
CA VAL A 238 3.46 -26.18 8.92
C VAL A 238 3.23 -27.42 8.05
N PHE A 239 3.82 -28.56 8.40
CA PHE A 239 3.70 -29.78 7.60
C PHE A 239 2.29 -30.38 7.62
N GLU A 240 1.53 -30.16 8.68
CA GLU A 240 0.13 -30.56 8.74
C GLU A 240 -0.78 -29.75 7.79
N LEU A 241 -0.34 -28.57 7.31
CA LEU A 241 -1.14 -27.75 6.39
C LEU A 241 -1.45 -28.46 5.07
N ASP A 242 -0.57 -29.35 4.59
CA ASP A 242 -0.86 -30.19 3.43
C ASP A 242 -2.15 -30.98 3.61
N GLN A 243 -2.33 -31.58 4.79
CA GLN A 243 -3.53 -32.37 5.09
C GLN A 243 -4.75 -31.47 5.33
N VAL A 244 -4.56 -30.34 6.02
CA VAL A 244 -5.64 -29.38 6.30
C VAL A 244 -6.21 -28.80 5.01
N PHE A 245 -5.36 -28.56 4.01
CA PHE A 245 -5.73 -27.87 2.77
C PHE A 245 -5.81 -28.78 1.52
N ALA A 246 -5.65 -30.11 1.68
CA ALA A 246 -5.67 -31.08 0.58
C ALA A 246 -7.02 -31.13 -0.16
N GLU A 247 -8.13 -31.11 0.59
CA GLU A 247 -9.45 -31.34 0.02
C GLU A 247 -10.12 -30.03 -0.38
N SER A 248 -10.71 -30.02 -1.58
CA SER A 248 -11.67 -28.98 -1.99
C SER A 248 -12.93 -29.10 -1.14
N VAL A 249 -13.29 -28.03 -0.43
CA VAL A 249 -14.40 -28.00 0.52
C VAL A 249 -15.28 -26.78 0.32
N THR A 250 -16.43 -26.74 1.00
CA THR A 250 -17.36 -25.61 0.89
C THR A 250 -16.78 -24.32 1.50
N PRO A 251 -17.26 -23.12 1.12
CA PRO A 251 -16.84 -21.85 1.71
C PRO A 251 -16.93 -21.82 3.25
N GLN A 252 -17.96 -22.40 3.84
CA GLN A 252 -18.16 -22.47 5.30
C GLN A 252 -17.13 -23.39 5.97
N GLN A 253 -16.75 -24.48 5.32
CA GLN A 253 -15.67 -25.35 5.79
C GLN A 253 -14.32 -24.64 5.66
N TRP A 254 -14.10 -23.87 4.60
CA TRP A 254 -12.92 -23.02 4.46
C TRP A 254 -12.83 -21.95 5.53
N GLN A 255 -13.92 -21.25 5.85
CA GLN A 255 -13.96 -20.28 6.95
C GLN A 255 -13.48 -20.91 8.27
N LYS A 256 -13.96 -22.11 8.59
CA LYS A 256 -13.50 -22.85 9.78
C LYS A 256 -12.02 -23.20 9.70
N ARG A 257 -11.54 -23.73 8.56
CA ARG A 257 -10.12 -24.08 8.36
C ARG A 257 -9.21 -22.87 8.51
N LEU A 258 -9.59 -21.73 7.91
CA LEU A 258 -8.84 -20.47 8.00
C LEU A 258 -8.83 -19.93 9.43
N THR A 259 -9.98 -19.96 10.12
CA THR A 259 -10.07 -19.51 11.52
C THR A 259 -9.17 -20.35 12.44
N ASN A 260 -9.22 -21.68 12.32
CA ASN A 260 -8.36 -22.59 13.07
C ASN A 260 -6.88 -22.39 12.74
N THR A 261 -6.56 -22.10 11.48
CA THR A 261 -5.19 -21.79 11.04
C THR A 261 -4.70 -20.50 11.71
N ILE A 262 -5.54 -19.47 11.75
CA ILE A 262 -5.20 -18.21 12.42
C ILE A 262 -4.91 -18.45 13.91
N GLU A 263 -5.78 -19.18 14.61
CA GLU A 263 -5.59 -19.50 16.04
C GLU A 263 -4.37 -20.39 16.31
N ARG A 264 -4.01 -21.26 15.36
CA ARG A 264 -2.87 -22.14 15.48
C ARG A 264 -1.54 -21.40 15.27
N PHE A 265 -1.49 -20.45 14.34
CA PHE A 265 -0.24 -19.83 13.91
C PHE A 265 0.02 -18.44 14.49
N PHE A 266 -1.00 -17.68 14.90
CA PHE A 266 -0.81 -16.30 15.34
C PHE A 266 -1.14 -16.12 16.81
N ALA A 267 -0.22 -15.51 17.56
CA ALA A 267 -0.48 -14.95 18.87
C ALA A 267 -0.99 -13.51 18.68
N VAL A 268 -2.31 -13.33 18.79
CA VAL A 268 -2.95 -12.02 18.61
C VAL A 268 -2.93 -11.26 19.94
N GLU A 269 -2.11 -10.21 20.01
CA GLU A 269 -2.08 -9.26 21.12
C GLU A 269 -3.14 -8.17 20.91
N SER A 270 -3.48 -7.40 21.96
CA SER A 270 -4.51 -6.36 21.90
C SER A 270 -4.30 -5.31 20.80
N ARG A 271 -3.04 -5.07 20.38
CA ARG A 271 -2.72 -4.16 19.27
C ARG A 271 -3.09 -4.72 17.89
N SER A 272 -3.13 -6.04 17.73
CA SER A 272 -3.43 -6.75 16.49
C SER A 272 -4.89 -7.24 16.41
N GLU A 273 -5.75 -6.87 17.37
CA GLU A 273 -7.17 -7.21 17.32
C GLU A 273 -7.88 -6.58 16.12
N GLN A 274 -7.51 -5.34 15.75
CA GLN A 274 -8.08 -4.66 14.59
C GLN A 274 -7.69 -5.32 13.27
N ASP A 275 -6.46 -5.84 13.20
CA ASP A 275 -5.94 -6.61 12.08
C ASP A 275 -6.71 -7.91 11.93
N LEU A 276 -6.94 -8.62 13.04
CA LEU A 276 -7.72 -9.85 13.05
C LEU A 276 -9.17 -9.62 12.59
N ILE A 277 -9.80 -8.53 13.02
CA ILE A 277 -11.15 -8.16 12.57
C ILE A 277 -11.17 -7.98 11.05
N GLY A 278 -10.19 -7.25 10.49
CA GLY A 278 -10.10 -7.05 9.03
C GLY A 278 -9.99 -8.38 8.26
N VAL A 279 -9.11 -9.28 8.71
CA VAL A 279 -8.95 -10.61 8.09
C VAL A 279 -10.25 -11.42 8.19
N ARG A 280 -10.92 -11.42 9.36
CA ARG A 280 -12.19 -12.13 9.56
C ARG A 280 -13.30 -11.60 8.66
N SER A 281 -13.42 -10.28 8.51
CA SER A 281 -14.41 -9.68 7.61
C SER A 281 -14.22 -10.11 6.15
N CYS A 282 -12.98 -10.22 5.65
CA CYS A 282 -12.74 -10.75 4.31
C CYS A 282 -13.13 -12.23 4.18
N ILE A 283 -12.83 -13.05 5.21
CA ILE A 283 -13.22 -14.46 5.22
C ILE A 283 -14.76 -14.60 5.23
N GLU A 284 -15.44 -13.74 5.99
CA GLU A 284 -16.91 -13.67 6.02
C GLU A 284 -17.47 -13.26 4.67
N GLN A 285 -16.91 -12.22 4.03
CA GLN A 285 -17.30 -11.78 2.70
C GLN A 285 -17.15 -12.90 1.66
N LEU A 286 -16.09 -13.72 1.74
CA LEU A 286 -15.92 -14.87 0.85
C LEU A 286 -17.06 -15.89 0.98
N VAL A 287 -17.57 -16.10 2.19
CA VAL A 287 -18.72 -16.98 2.43
C VAL A 287 -20.01 -16.32 1.92
N GLU A 288 -20.20 -15.02 2.17
CA GLU A 288 -21.37 -14.27 1.70
C GLU A 288 -21.49 -14.27 0.18
N GLU A 289 -20.37 -14.10 -0.54
CA GLU A 289 -20.31 -14.13 -2.01
C GLU A 289 -20.76 -15.47 -2.62
N SER A 290 -20.68 -16.56 -1.85
CA SER A 290 -21.15 -17.87 -2.30
C SER A 290 -22.67 -18.02 -2.31
N GLY A 291 -23.38 -17.13 -1.62
CA GLY A 291 -24.85 -17.06 -1.60
C GLY A 291 -25.54 -18.39 -1.27
N GLU A 292 -26.74 -18.58 -1.83
CA GLU A 292 -27.56 -19.80 -1.61
C GLU A 292 -26.93 -21.09 -2.19
N ALA A 293 -25.96 -20.95 -3.09
CA ALA A 293 -25.26 -22.08 -3.70
C ALA A 293 -24.01 -22.54 -2.91
N GLY A 294 -23.65 -21.83 -1.83
CA GLY A 294 -22.41 -22.08 -1.08
C GLY A 294 -22.27 -23.52 -0.57
N ASP A 295 -23.38 -24.14 -0.15
CA ASP A 295 -23.39 -25.53 0.33
C ASP A 295 -23.26 -26.58 -0.78
N GLN A 296 -23.40 -26.18 -2.04
CA GLN A 296 -23.37 -27.07 -3.22
C GLN A 296 -22.08 -26.94 -4.03
N VAL A 297 -21.26 -25.93 -3.72
CA VAL A 297 -19.99 -25.65 -4.43
C VAL A 297 -18.82 -25.95 -3.51
N THR A 298 -17.82 -26.63 -4.05
CA THR A 298 -16.53 -26.81 -3.37
C THR A 298 -15.47 -25.93 -4.03
N LEU A 299 -14.63 -25.31 -3.21
CA LEU A 299 -13.51 -24.48 -3.65
C LEU A 299 -12.21 -25.23 -3.42
N SER A 300 -11.32 -25.23 -4.41
CA SER A 300 -9.94 -25.69 -4.22
C SER A 300 -9.13 -24.64 -3.46
N LEU A 301 -8.02 -25.06 -2.83
CA LEU A 301 -7.07 -24.14 -2.21
C LEU A 301 -6.61 -23.04 -3.18
N ALA A 302 -6.37 -23.40 -4.45
CA ALA A 302 -5.92 -22.44 -5.46
C ALA A 302 -6.96 -21.32 -5.72
N LEU A 303 -8.25 -21.70 -5.82
CA LEU A 303 -9.34 -20.74 -6.02
C LEU A 303 -9.56 -19.89 -4.77
N LEU A 304 -9.57 -20.53 -3.59
CA LEU A 304 -9.67 -19.83 -2.30
C LEU A 304 -8.55 -18.79 -2.15
N ARG A 305 -7.30 -19.19 -2.36
CA ARG A 305 -6.13 -18.32 -2.24
C ARG A 305 -6.23 -17.14 -3.22
N HIS A 306 -6.63 -17.41 -4.46
CA HIS A 306 -6.80 -16.34 -5.44
C HIS A 306 -7.87 -15.35 -5.00
N ARG A 307 -9.06 -15.82 -4.62
CA ARG A 307 -10.16 -14.93 -4.23
C ARG A 307 -9.87 -14.19 -2.92
N LEU A 308 -9.31 -14.86 -1.93
CA LEU A 308 -8.93 -14.23 -0.66
C LEU A 308 -7.83 -13.17 -0.87
N GLY A 309 -6.90 -13.42 -1.79
CA GLY A 309 -5.93 -12.41 -2.24
C GLY A 309 -6.61 -11.17 -2.80
N GLU A 310 -7.55 -11.34 -3.74
CA GLU A 310 -8.34 -10.21 -4.27
C GLU A 310 -9.09 -9.44 -3.18
N LEU A 311 -9.65 -10.14 -2.19
CA LEU A 311 -10.34 -9.51 -1.06
C LEU A 311 -9.39 -8.73 -0.16
N PHE A 312 -8.16 -9.22 0.06
CA PHE A 312 -7.15 -8.48 0.84
C PHE A 312 -6.55 -7.30 0.08
N GLU A 313 -6.55 -7.33 -1.26
CA GLU A 313 -6.13 -6.21 -2.09
C GLU A 313 -7.19 -5.09 -2.17
N GLN A 314 -8.44 -5.36 -1.76
CA GLN A 314 -9.48 -4.33 -1.77
C GLN A 314 -9.14 -3.19 -0.80
N PRO A 315 -9.24 -1.93 -1.24
CA PRO A 315 -8.99 -0.79 -0.38
C PRO A 315 -10.06 -0.70 0.70
N MET A 316 -9.64 -0.56 1.96
CA MET A 316 -10.56 -0.26 3.05
C MET A 316 -10.70 1.25 3.27
N GLU A 317 -11.94 1.72 3.34
CA GLU A 317 -12.27 3.10 3.71
C GLU A 317 -12.17 3.30 5.24
N ARG A 318 -10.96 3.16 5.80
CA ARG A 318 -10.70 3.46 7.23
C ARG A 318 -9.96 4.79 7.40
N GLY A 319 -10.35 5.54 8.43
CA GLY A 319 -9.58 6.70 8.91
C GLY A 319 -9.84 8.04 8.22
N PHE A 320 -10.74 8.10 7.24
CA PHE A 320 -11.12 9.33 6.55
C PHE A 320 -11.82 10.32 7.52
N LEU A 321 -11.43 11.60 7.49
CA LEU A 321 -11.93 12.68 8.37
C LEU A 321 -11.67 12.49 9.88
N GLY A 322 -10.61 11.76 10.24
CA GLY A 322 -10.24 11.57 11.65
C GLY A 322 -9.40 12.70 12.27
N GLY A 323 -9.10 13.77 11.52
CA GLY A 323 -8.24 14.88 11.94
C GLY A 323 -6.80 14.76 11.39
N GLY A 324 -6.19 15.90 11.07
CA GLY A 324 -4.95 15.96 10.26
C GLY A 324 -5.24 16.07 8.76
N VAL A 325 -4.18 16.20 7.95
CA VAL A 325 -4.27 16.17 6.48
C VAL A 325 -4.77 14.81 6.03
N ASN A 326 -5.81 14.80 5.19
CA ASN A 326 -6.38 13.56 4.65
C ASN A 326 -5.63 13.18 3.36
N ILE A 327 -5.03 12.00 3.32
CA ILE A 327 -4.31 11.47 2.16
C ILE A 327 -5.03 10.21 1.67
N CYS A 328 -5.46 10.18 0.42
CA CYS A 328 -6.23 9.05 -0.10
C CYS A 328 -6.04 8.82 -1.61
N ALA A 329 -6.62 7.74 -2.13
CA ALA A 329 -6.66 7.51 -3.58
C ALA A 329 -7.69 8.44 -4.25
N LEU A 330 -7.53 8.70 -5.55
CA LEU A 330 -8.61 9.28 -6.36
C LEU A 330 -9.75 8.24 -6.52
N ALA A 331 -10.78 8.34 -5.69
CA ALA A 331 -11.96 7.47 -5.73
C ALA A 331 -13.21 8.26 -6.20
N PRO A 332 -14.05 7.71 -7.11
CA PRO A 332 -15.28 8.36 -7.53
C PRO A 332 -16.24 8.64 -6.37
N MET A 333 -17.12 9.63 -6.54
CA MET A 333 -18.21 9.96 -5.60
C MET A 333 -17.75 10.43 -4.21
N ARG A 334 -16.47 10.80 -4.06
CA ARG A 334 -15.89 11.37 -2.82
C ARG A 334 -15.63 12.88 -2.95
N SER A 335 -16.62 13.60 -3.48
CA SER A 335 -16.50 15.02 -3.82
C SER A 335 -16.93 15.90 -2.65
N LEU A 336 -16.09 15.89 -1.61
CA LEU A 336 -16.26 16.75 -0.44
C LEU A 336 -15.46 18.05 -0.61
N PRO A 337 -16.03 19.21 -0.22
CA PRO A 337 -15.31 20.46 -0.33
C PRO A 337 -14.21 20.57 0.73
N PHE A 338 -13.00 20.91 0.28
CA PHE A 338 -11.84 21.18 1.14
C PHE A 338 -11.28 22.56 0.82
N ARG A 339 -10.65 23.22 1.80
CA ARG A 339 -10.03 24.53 1.56
C ARG A 339 -8.84 24.41 0.63
N VAL A 340 -8.03 23.37 0.84
CA VAL A 340 -6.88 23.05 0.00
C VAL A 340 -7.01 21.63 -0.51
N ILE A 341 -6.88 21.45 -1.82
CA ILE A 341 -6.81 20.14 -2.45
C ILE A 341 -5.49 20.00 -3.20
N CYS A 342 -4.78 18.90 -2.98
CA CYS A 342 -3.55 18.53 -3.66
C CYS A 342 -3.78 17.26 -4.48
N LEU A 343 -3.41 17.27 -5.77
CA LEU A 343 -3.42 16.11 -6.65
C LEU A 343 -1.97 15.71 -6.94
N LEU A 344 -1.60 14.47 -6.61
CA LEU A 344 -0.26 13.92 -6.87
C LEU A 344 -0.29 12.88 -7.99
N GLY A 345 0.84 12.76 -8.70
CA GLY A 345 1.02 11.70 -9.69
C GLY A 345 0.13 11.88 -10.93
N MET A 346 -0.21 13.12 -11.28
CA MET A 346 -1.06 13.45 -12.42
C MET A 346 -0.32 13.36 -13.76
N ASN A 347 0.30 12.22 -14.01
CA ASN A 347 1.15 11.93 -15.17
C ASN A 347 0.35 11.36 -16.34
N ASP A 348 0.85 11.54 -17.57
CA ASP A 348 0.33 10.83 -18.73
C ASP A 348 0.40 9.31 -18.54
N GLY A 349 -0.60 8.59 -19.05
CA GLY A 349 -0.75 7.13 -18.90
C GLY A 349 -1.14 6.66 -17.49
N GLN A 350 -0.97 7.47 -16.43
CA GLN A 350 -1.41 7.14 -15.07
C GLN A 350 -2.81 7.69 -14.76
N PHE A 351 -3.14 8.87 -15.29
CA PHE A 351 -4.44 9.48 -15.16
C PHE A 351 -4.93 10.09 -16.48
N PRO A 352 -6.22 9.99 -16.82
CA PRO A 352 -7.24 9.11 -16.22
C PRO A 352 -6.86 7.63 -16.34
N ARG A 353 -7.28 6.80 -15.39
CA ARG A 353 -6.92 5.38 -15.35
C ARG A 353 -7.52 4.65 -16.54
N GLN A 354 -6.71 3.86 -17.23
CA GLN A 354 -7.15 3.04 -18.35
C GLN A 354 -7.61 1.67 -17.84
N PRO A 355 -8.90 1.31 -17.98
CA PRO A 355 -9.36 -0.02 -17.61
C PRO A 355 -8.80 -1.05 -18.61
N GLN A 356 -8.45 -2.24 -18.11
CA GLN A 356 -8.17 -3.38 -18.98
C GLN A 356 -9.43 -3.75 -19.75
N GLU A 357 -9.33 -3.80 -21.07
CA GLU A 357 -10.48 -4.07 -21.93
C GLU A 357 -10.75 -5.57 -22.03
N LEU A 358 -11.97 -5.98 -21.69
CA LEU A 358 -12.44 -7.33 -21.97
C LEU A 358 -12.96 -7.37 -23.41
N GLY A 359 -12.26 -8.05 -24.31
CA GLY A 359 -12.63 -8.10 -25.74
C GLY A 359 -14.01 -8.73 -26.04
N PHE A 360 -14.60 -9.38 -25.05
CA PHE A 360 -15.94 -9.98 -25.09
C PHE A 360 -17.03 -9.09 -24.47
N ASP A 361 -16.71 -7.88 -23.99
CA ASP A 361 -17.71 -6.92 -23.52
C ASP A 361 -18.44 -6.28 -24.71
N LEU A 362 -19.67 -6.73 -24.96
CA LEU A 362 -20.51 -6.21 -26.04
C LEU A 362 -21.06 -4.82 -25.74
N MET A 363 -21.19 -4.40 -24.47
CA MET A 363 -21.73 -3.09 -24.12
C MET A 363 -20.83 -1.97 -24.66
N ARG A 364 -19.51 -2.20 -24.74
CA ARG A 364 -18.59 -1.25 -25.36
C ARG A 364 -18.72 -1.12 -26.87
N ARG A 365 -19.19 -2.15 -27.56
CA ARG A 365 -19.40 -2.08 -29.03
C ARG A 365 -20.60 -1.19 -29.36
N GLU A 366 -21.58 -1.13 -28.47
CA GLU A 366 -22.80 -0.35 -28.59
C GLU A 366 -23.01 0.54 -27.37
N PHE A 367 -22.10 1.49 -27.13
CA PHE A 367 -22.19 2.41 -25.98
C PHE A 367 -23.52 3.19 -25.97
N ARG A 368 -24.17 3.22 -24.81
CA ARG A 368 -25.43 3.94 -24.55
C ARG A 368 -25.27 4.89 -23.36
N ASN A 369 -26.11 5.93 -23.33
CA ASN A 369 -26.17 6.82 -22.18
C ASN A 369 -26.54 6.01 -20.92
N GLY A 370 -25.71 6.12 -19.88
CA GLY A 370 -25.83 5.33 -18.64
C GLY A 370 -24.76 4.23 -18.50
N ASP A 371 -24.10 3.85 -19.59
CA ASP A 371 -22.99 2.89 -19.53
C ASP A 371 -21.80 3.51 -18.79
N ARG A 372 -21.26 2.76 -17.82
CA ARG A 372 -20.09 3.22 -17.06
C ARG A 372 -18.83 3.14 -17.90
N SER A 373 -18.05 4.21 -17.83
CA SER A 373 -16.72 4.26 -18.43
C SER A 373 -15.76 4.82 -17.40
N ARG A 374 -14.85 3.98 -16.90
CA ARG A 374 -13.87 4.39 -15.88
C ARG A 374 -13.05 5.60 -16.31
N ARG A 375 -12.75 5.73 -17.61
CA ARG A 375 -12.06 6.89 -18.16
C ARG A 375 -12.90 8.17 -18.06
N VAL A 376 -14.21 8.08 -18.30
CA VAL A 376 -15.13 9.21 -18.16
C VAL A 376 -15.34 9.54 -16.68
N ASP A 377 -15.51 8.52 -15.84
CA ASP A 377 -15.67 8.66 -14.39
C ASP A 377 -14.44 9.36 -13.76
N ASP A 378 -13.22 9.00 -14.17
CA ASP A 378 -11.99 9.66 -13.70
C ASP A 378 -11.88 11.10 -14.17
N ARG A 379 -12.24 11.41 -15.43
CA ARG A 379 -12.28 12.79 -15.92
C ARG A 379 -13.31 13.62 -15.17
N TYR A 380 -14.46 13.03 -14.88
CA TYR A 380 -15.50 13.66 -14.08
C TYR A 380 -15.02 13.87 -12.63
N LEU A 381 -14.33 12.91 -12.04
CA LEU A 381 -13.70 13.04 -10.72
C LEU A 381 -12.69 14.20 -10.67
N PHE A 382 -11.88 14.39 -11.72
CA PHE A 382 -10.99 15.55 -11.80
C PHE A 382 -11.76 16.88 -11.79
N LEU A 383 -12.86 16.95 -12.54
CA LEU A 383 -13.74 18.12 -12.54
C LEU A 383 -14.38 18.34 -11.17
N GLU A 384 -14.94 17.32 -10.54
CA GLU A 384 -15.53 17.43 -9.21
C GLU A 384 -14.49 17.88 -8.17
N THR A 385 -13.27 17.38 -8.28
CA THR A 385 -12.15 17.79 -7.43
C THR A 385 -11.84 19.27 -7.60
N LEU A 386 -11.74 19.75 -8.84
CA LEU A 386 -11.51 21.15 -9.14
C LEU A 386 -12.62 22.04 -8.57
N LEU A 387 -13.88 21.63 -8.69
CA LEU A 387 -15.04 22.36 -8.16
C LEU A 387 -15.13 22.30 -6.61
N SER A 388 -14.52 21.28 -6.00
CA SER A 388 -14.53 21.08 -4.54
C SER A 388 -13.45 21.88 -3.82
N ALA A 389 -12.39 22.29 -4.49
CA ALA A 389 -11.34 23.13 -3.93
C ALA A 389 -11.87 24.54 -3.64
N ARG A 390 -11.78 25.01 -2.40
CA ARG A 390 -12.35 26.33 -2.01
C ARG A 390 -11.37 27.49 -2.05
N GLN A 391 -10.09 27.24 -1.78
CA GLN A 391 -9.07 28.31 -1.74
C GLN A 391 -7.85 27.99 -2.59
N ARG A 392 -7.39 26.73 -2.60
CA ARG A 392 -6.18 26.36 -3.32
C ARG A 392 -6.26 24.95 -3.92
N LEU A 393 -5.89 24.85 -5.20
CA LEU A 393 -5.71 23.60 -5.93
C LEU A 393 -4.24 23.45 -6.33
N ILE A 394 -3.56 22.44 -5.78
CA ILE A 394 -2.17 22.13 -6.08
C ILE A 394 -2.14 20.86 -6.92
N ILE A 395 -1.53 20.90 -8.10
CA ILE A 395 -1.45 19.77 -9.01
C ILE A 395 0.02 19.44 -9.24
N SER A 396 0.41 18.23 -8.87
CA SER A 396 1.77 17.73 -8.99
C SER A 396 1.84 16.55 -9.96
N TYR A 397 2.92 16.53 -10.75
CA TYR A 397 3.27 15.43 -11.62
C TYR A 397 4.79 15.37 -11.85
N CYS A 398 5.27 14.21 -12.28
CA CYS A 398 6.64 14.02 -12.71
C CYS A 398 6.83 14.63 -14.11
N GLY A 399 7.13 15.93 -14.17
CA GLY A 399 7.32 16.67 -15.42
C GLY A 399 8.72 16.55 -16.03
N GLN A 400 9.67 15.90 -15.35
CA GLN A 400 11.05 15.73 -15.81
C GLN A 400 11.59 14.34 -15.51
N SER A 401 12.30 13.74 -16.45
CA SER A 401 12.94 12.43 -16.26
C SER A 401 14.13 12.53 -15.30
N GLN A 402 14.23 11.59 -14.35
CA GLN A 402 15.36 11.50 -13.42
C GLN A 402 16.68 11.15 -14.11
N ARG A 403 16.63 10.56 -15.30
CA ARG A 403 17.80 10.00 -15.98
C ARG A 403 18.49 11.00 -16.89
N ASP A 404 17.70 11.69 -17.70
CA ASP A 404 18.18 12.56 -18.78
C ASP A 404 17.56 13.96 -18.72
N ASN A 405 16.75 14.26 -17.70
CA ASN A 405 16.10 15.55 -17.49
C ASN A 405 15.17 16.00 -18.63
N MET A 406 14.80 15.08 -19.52
CA MET A 406 13.87 15.36 -20.61
C MET A 406 12.47 15.69 -20.05
N PRO A 407 11.73 16.64 -20.66
CA PRO A 407 10.35 16.93 -20.28
C PRO A 407 9.47 15.69 -20.43
N MET A 408 8.60 15.46 -19.45
CA MET A 408 7.58 14.43 -19.46
C MET A 408 6.18 15.09 -19.42
N PRO A 409 5.22 14.58 -20.19
CA PRO A 409 3.89 15.18 -20.28
C PRO A 409 3.07 14.96 -19.00
N ALA A 410 2.22 15.92 -18.67
CA ALA A 410 1.19 15.73 -17.66
C ALA A 410 0.06 14.84 -18.19
N SER A 411 -0.83 14.42 -17.30
CA SER A 411 -2.10 13.80 -17.69
C SER A 411 -2.89 14.71 -18.63
N VAL A 412 -3.64 14.11 -19.56
CA VAL A 412 -4.45 14.85 -20.54
C VAL A 412 -5.43 15.82 -19.86
N ALA A 413 -6.02 15.44 -18.72
CA ALA A 413 -6.91 16.32 -17.96
C ALA A 413 -6.20 17.57 -17.40
N VAL A 414 -4.94 17.42 -16.98
CA VAL A 414 -4.12 18.54 -16.52
C VAL A 414 -3.70 19.42 -17.68
N GLU A 415 -3.35 18.86 -18.84
CA GLU A 415 -3.04 19.66 -20.03
C GLU A 415 -4.27 20.44 -20.53
N GLU A 416 -5.46 19.84 -20.53
CA GLU A 416 -6.72 20.54 -20.85
C GLU A 416 -6.99 21.72 -19.89
N LEU A 417 -6.74 21.53 -18.59
CA LEU A 417 -6.83 22.60 -17.60
C LEU A 417 -5.78 23.70 -17.86
N ARG A 418 -4.53 23.33 -18.15
CA ARG A 418 -3.45 24.28 -18.47
C ARG A 418 -3.79 25.09 -19.72
N ASP A 419 -4.37 24.46 -20.74
CA ASP A 419 -4.82 25.12 -21.97
C ASP A 419 -5.96 26.11 -21.72
N CYS A 420 -6.90 25.75 -20.85
CA CYS A 420 -7.97 26.64 -20.39
C CYS A 420 -7.39 27.85 -19.63
N LEU A 421 -6.52 27.61 -18.65
CA LEU A 421 -5.88 28.68 -17.87
C LEU A 421 -4.98 29.57 -18.74
N ARG A 422 -4.32 29.03 -19.76
CA ARG A 422 -3.56 29.82 -20.73
C ARG A 422 -4.43 30.87 -21.43
N GLN A 423 -5.69 30.55 -21.73
CA GLN A 423 -6.62 31.51 -22.33
C GLN A 423 -7.03 32.61 -21.33
N MET A 424 -7.11 32.28 -20.04
CA MET A 424 -7.51 33.20 -18.97
C MET A 424 -6.39 34.17 -18.55
N VAL A 425 -5.18 33.66 -18.33
CA VAL A 425 -4.04 34.42 -17.76
C VAL A 425 -2.90 34.67 -18.75
N GLY A 426 -2.96 34.11 -19.95
CA GLY A 426 -1.87 34.15 -20.94
C GLY A 426 -0.67 33.28 -20.59
N GLU A 427 0.31 33.19 -21.49
CA GLU A 427 1.52 32.37 -21.28
C GLU A 427 2.37 32.82 -20.09
N ALA A 428 2.53 34.13 -19.91
CA ALA A 428 3.29 34.68 -18.79
C ALA A 428 2.60 34.36 -17.45
N GLY A 429 1.26 34.41 -17.40
CA GLY A 429 0.50 34.03 -16.21
C GLY A 429 0.61 32.53 -15.92
N LEU A 430 0.49 31.68 -16.95
CA LEU A 430 0.63 30.23 -16.80
C LEU A 430 2.03 29.84 -16.30
N ALA A 431 3.07 30.53 -16.76
CA ALA A 431 4.44 30.34 -16.28
C ALA A 431 4.59 30.70 -14.80
N ARG A 432 3.91 31.75 -14.31
CA ARG A 432 3.96 32.17 -12.90
C ARG A 432 3.31 31.17 -11.93
N ILE A 433 2.40 30.34 -12.42
CA ILE A 433 1.76 29.29 -11.61
C ILE A 433 2.34 27.89 -11.89
N THR A 434 3.42 27.78 -12.68
CA THR A 434 4.08 26.51 -13.02
C THR A 434 5.50 26.50 -12.45
N TYR A 435 5.73 25.68 -11.43
CA TYR A 435 7.01 25.57 -10.75
C TYR A 435 7.74 24.31 -11.20
N ARG A 436 9.00 24.46 -11.62
CA ARG A 436 9.88 23.34 -11.97
C ARG A 436 10.87 23.13 -10.83
N HIS A 437 10.77 21.98 -10.18
CA HIS A 437 11.58 21.66 -9.03
C HIS A 437 12.90 20.99 -9.44
N PRO A 438 14.04 21.38 -8.85
CA PRO A 438 15.28 20.62 -8.96
C PRO A 438 15.12 19.16 -8.48
N LEU A 439 15.94 18.28 -9.06
CA LEU A 439 15.97 16.84 -8.74
C LEU A 439 16.27 16.56 -7.26
N GLN A 440 17.11 17.39 -6.64
CA GLN A 440 17.58 17.19 -5.27
C GLN A 440 16.95 18.20 -4.31
N PRO A 441 16.57 17.77 -3.09
CA PRO A 441 16.00 18.64 -2.06
C PRO A 441 16.97 19.72 -1.54
N PHE A 442 18.28 19.48 -1.64
CA PHE A 442 19.34 20.40 -1.25
C PHE A 442 19.85 21.25 -2.42
N SER A 443 19.06 21.44 -3.49
CA SER A 443 19.44 22.42 -4.52
C SER A 443 19.51 23.82 -3.90
N ALA A 444 20.59 24.54 -4.16
CA ALA A 444 20.77 25.92 -3.70
C ALA A 444 19.61 26.84 -4.12
N ASP A 445 18.92 26.52 -5.22
CA ASP A 445 17.78 27.29 -5.72
C ASP A 445 16.66 27.45 -4.67
N TYR A 446 16.46 26.49 -3.75
CA TYR A 446 15.44 26.57 -2.70
C TYR A 446 15.77 27.55 -1.56
N PHE A 447 17.01 28.04 -1.50
CA PHE A 447 17.51 28.85 -0.39
C PHE A 447 18.01 30.23 -0.83
N ARG A 448 17.86 30.54 -2.12
CA ARG A 448 18.19 31.86 -2.66
C ARG A 448 16.96 32.75 -2.67
N SER A 449 17.17 34.04 -2.47
CA SER A 449 16.09 35.04 -2.47
C SER A 449 15.62 35.46 -3.87
N ASP A 450 16.28 35.01 -4.94
CA ASP A 450 15.98 35.37 -6.33
C ASP A 450 15.17 34.30 -7.08
N THR A 451 14.72 33.27 -6.39
CA THR A 451 13.83 32.23 -6.95
C THR A 451 12.52 32.20 -6.17
N ASP A 452 11.46 31.73 -6.82
CA ASP A 452 10.16 31.48 -6.16
C ASP A 452 10.12 30.08 -5.50
N LEU A 453 11.25 29.36 -5.47
CA LEU A 453 11.37 28.06 -4.84
C LEU A 453 11.82 28.22 -3.40
N PHE A 454 11.19 27.46 -2.49
CA PHE A 454 11.49 27.50 -1.07
C PHE A 454 11.49 26.10 -0.45
N SER A 455 12.16 25.95 0.68
CA SER A 455 12.14 24.75 1.51
C SER A 455 12.14 25.15 2.99
N TYR A 456 11.32 24.50 3.79
CA TYR A 456 11.27 24.69 5.25
C TYR A 456 12.34 23.87 5.99
N SER A 457 13.18 23.15 5.25
CA SER A 457 14.20 22.28 5.82
C SER A 457 15.50 23.02 6.13
N THR A 458 15.80 23.17 7.42
CA THR A 458 17.13 23.64 7.87
C THR A 458 18.23 22.67 7.47
N GLU A 459 18.00 21.36 7.62
CA GLU A 459 18.97 20.32 7.23
C GLU A 459 19.37 20.39 5.74
N MET A 460 18.40 20.53 4.82
CA MET A 460 18.70 20.65 3.39
C MET A 460 19.38 21.97 3.05
N ARG A 461 19.16 23.02 3.85
CA ARG A 461 19.88 24.29 3.73
C ARG A 461 21.33 24.17 4.15
N GLU A 462 21.63 23.34 5.16
CA GLU A 462 23.02 23.08 5.57
C GLU A 462 23.77 22.22 4.56
N ALA A 463 23.06 21.33 3.85
CA ALA A 463 23.61 20.49 2.80
C ALA A 463 23.85 21.21 1.46
N ALA A 464 23.13 22.31 1.21
CA ALA A 464 23.19 23.13 -0.01
C ALA A 464 24.36 24.14 0.03
#